data_AF-A0ABD1ECY5-F1
#
_entry.id   AF-A0ABD1ECY5-F1
#
_cell.length_a   1.000
_cell.length_b   1.000
_cell.length_c   1.000
_cell.angle_alpha   90.00
_cell.angle_beta   90.00
_cell.angle_gamma   90.00
#
_symmetry.space_group_name_H-M   'P 1'
#
loop_
_entity.id
_entity.type
_entity.pdbx_description
1 polymer ?
#
loop_
_entity_poly.entity_id
_entity_poly.type
_entity_poly.pdbx_seq_one_letter_code
_entity_poly.pdbx_strand_id
1 'polypeptide(L)'
;MHLPDHHDGDGFLCHFCYVEESEDDAMDELSDDDVDKLNNNYLSKSSVNKNFKKKPKTQLTQDCRTNINLVSEAKLELINIQIECVKEEHKMKIEKFKQKARNMEEIYKLEMKERKIKIAILKKHNIQNQTKITSSSRTEKKWLLKENLLNEALTQELTRLYKTGPKWVKRYSVVKNVDDLPDRGSLQKTSKKEDRLILAVFERNPSLSLRGGQSTLRKKGVQVSCDLKRRRLMANDVKYRSTVKKPLLSEKHVANRLLGLTKIWTAIGTMSFFLTRLLFGHTLL
;
A
#
# COMPACT_ATOMS: atom_id res chain seq x y z
N MET A 1 32.18 -42.75 -30.78
CA MET A 1 32.64 -41.93 -29.65
C MET A 1 31.53 -40.94 -29.31
N HIS A 2 30.77 -41.22 -28.24
CA HIS A 2 29.69 -40.36 -27.76
C HIS A 2 30.28 -39.20 -26.95
N LEU A 3 29.91 -37.98 -27.31
CA LEU A 3 30.14 -36.77 -26.51
C LEU A 3 29.05 -36.72 -25.42
N PRO A 4 29.39 -36.41 -24.16
CA PRO A 4 28.39 -36.21 -23.14
C PRO A 4 27.81 -34.79 -23.21
N ASP A 5 26.48 -34.72 -23.08
CA ASP A 5 25.72 -33.49 -22.96
C ASP A 5 26.14 -32.71 -21.71
N HIS A 6 26.57 -31.47 -21.91
CA HIS A 6 26.76 -30.49 -20.85
C HIS A 6 25.39 -29.96 -20.40
N HIS A 7 24.99 -30.35 -19.19
CA HIS A 7 23.91 -29.70 -18.47
C HIS A 7 24.37 -28.31 -18.01
N ASP A 8 23.92 -27.27 -18.74
CA ASP A 8 23.93 -25.89 -18.28
C ASP A 8 22.89 -25.74 -17.15
N GLY A 9 23.38 -25.82 -15.92
CA GLY A 9 22.61 -25.72 -14.70
C GLY A 9 23.18 -24.67 -13.75
N ASP A 10 23.63 -23.53 -14.26
CA ASP A 10 24.03 -22.37 -13.44
C ASP A 10 22.78 -21.64 -12.94
N GLY A 11 22.09 -22.28 -12.00
CA GLY A 11 21.19 -21.61 -11.09
C GLY A 11 22.03 -20.68 -10.22
N PHE A 12 22.09 -19.39 -10.59
CA PHE A 12 22.45 -18.32 -9.67
C PHE A 12 21.45 -18.33 -8.52
N LEU A 13 21.76 -19.12 -7.48
CA LEU A 13 21.13 -19.03 -6.19
C LEU A 13 21.42 -17.62 -5.68
N CYS A 14 20.43 -16.74 -5.79
CA CYS A 14 20.42 -15.46 -5.12
C CYS A 14 20.48 -15.77 -3.61
N HIS A 15 21.67 -15.71 -3.02
CA HIS A 15 21.91 -15.94 -1.59
C HIS A 15 21.39 -14.78 -0.71
N PHE A 16 20.39 -14.03 -1.22
CA PHE A 16 19.73 -12.91 -0.56
C PHE A 16 18.27 -13.22 -0.15
N CYS A 17 17.89 -14.50 -0.17
CA CYS A 17 16.70 -14.98 0.53
C CYS A 17 17.14 -15.85 1.71
N TYR A 18 17.91 -15.28 2.65
CA TYR A 18 17.82 -15.78 4.01
C TYR A 18 16.48 -15.30 4.53
N VAL A 19 15.46 -16.14 4.33
CA VAL A 19 14.28 -16.15 5.16
C VAL A 19 14.80 -16.61 6.53
N GLU A 20 15.38 -15.68 7.30
CA GLU A 20 15.19 -15.79 8.74
C GLU A 20 13.67 -15.81 8.86
N GLU A 21 13.12 -16.92 9.35
CA GLU A 21 11.79 -16.94 9.93
C GLU A 21 11.80 -15.80 10.95
N SER A 22 11.37 -14.64 10.47
CA SER A 22 11.10 -13.52 11.29
C SER A 22 9.93 -14.00 12.12
N GLU A 23 10.21 -14.38 13.37
CA GLU A 23 9.36 -14.05 14.50
C GLU A 23 9.24 -12.50 14.55
N ASP A 24 8.81 -11.89 13.44
CA ASP A 24 8.01 -10.69 13.40
C ASP A 24 6.66 -11.15 13.94
N ASP A 25 6.64 -11.44 15.24
CA ASP A 25 5.55 -10.93 16.04
C ASP A 25 5.49 -9.46 15.67
N ALA A 26 4.57 -9.14 14.77
CA ALA A 26 4.13 -7.78 14.51
C ALA A 26 3.77 -7.24 15.88
N MET A 27 4.76 -6.61 16.52
CA MET A 27 4.55 -5.66 17.57
C MET A 27 3.84 -4.53 16.86
N ASP A 28 2.52 -4.70 16.66
CA ASP A 28 1.61 -3.60 16.43
C ASP A 28 2.05 -2.56 17.45
N GLU A 29 2.63 -1.45 16.97
CA GLU A 29 2.84 -0.27 17.78
C GLU A 29 1.45 0.09 18.26
N LEU A 30 1.09 -0.40 19.45
CA LEU A 30 -0.09 0.01 20.18
C LEU A 30 0.04 1.52 20.27
N SER A 31 -0.76 2.20 19.46
CA SER A 31 -0.83 3.65 19.50
C SER A 31 -1.19 4.04 20.93
N ASP A 32 -0.70 5.19 21.39
CA ASP A 32 -1.06 5.70 22.73
C ASP A 32 -2.60 5.75 22.92
N ASP A 33 -3.37 5.80 21.83
CA ASP A 33 -4.84 5.75 21.80
C ASP A 33 -5.47 4.37 22.11
N ASP A 34 -4.72 3.26 21.99
CA ASP A 34 -5.25 1.91 22.24
C ASP A 34 -5.10 1.47 23.71
N VAL A 35 -4.15 2.07 24.43
CA VAL A 35 -4.00 1.89 25.89
C VAL A 35 -5.23 2.40 26.64
N ASP A 36 -5.82 3.51 26.18
CA ASP A 36 -7.03 4.09 26.78
C ASP A 36 -8.33 3.31 26.48
N LYS A 37 -8.37 2.57 25.36
CA LYS A 37 -9.54 1.71 25.02
C LYS A 37 -9.60 0.44 25.85
N LEU A 38 -8.45 -0.14 26.21
CA LEU A 38 -8.41 -1.34 27.06
C LEU A 38 -8.87 -1.03 28.49
N ASN A 39 -8.60 0.17 28.99
CA ASN A 39 -8.99 0.56 30.36
C ASN A 39 -10.51 0.76 30.51
N ASN A 40 -11.22 1.13 29.44
CA ASN A 40 -12.67 1.38 29.48
C ASN A 40 -13.54 0.11 29.36
N ASN A 41 -12.99 -1.00 28.86
CA ASN A 41 -13.78 -2.22 28.64
C ASN A 41 -13.91 -3.10 29.90
N TYR A 42 -13.02 -2.92 30.89
CA TYR A 42 -13.07 -3.64 32.16
C TYR A 42 -14.12 -3.09 33.16
N LEU A 43 -14.62 -1.87 32.95
CA LEU A 43 -15.59 -1.23 33.84
C LEU A 43 -17.06 -1.42 33.41
N SER A 44 -17.32 -1.97 32.21
CA SER A 44 -18.63 -1.86 31.57
C SER A 44 -19.55 -3.10 31.66
N LYS A 45 -19.14 -4.18 32.34
CA LYS A 45 -19.92 -5.43 32.38
C LYS A 45 -20.19 -5.93 33.80
N SER A 46 -21.14 -5.30 34.51
CA SER A 46 -21.91 -5.99 35.57
C SER A 46 -23.16 -5.22 36.04
N SER A 47 -24.09 -4.89 35.13
CA SER A 47 -25.43 -4.40 35.53
C SER A 47 -26.51 -5.49 35.42
N VAL A 48 -26.35 -6.58 36.20
CA VAL A 48 -27.46 -7.51 36.45
C VAL A 48 -28.28 -6.96 37.60
N ASN A 49 -29.37 -6.26 37.27
CA ASN A 49 -30.26 -5.61 38.21
C ASN A 49 -31.15 -6.66 38.93
N LYS A 50 -30.69 -7.16 40.08
CA LYS A 50 -31.49 -7.99 40.99
C LYS A 50 -32.00 -7.10 42.13
N ASN A 51 -33.32 -6.99 42.27
CA ASN A 51 -33.99 -6.28 43.36
C ASN A 51 -33.72 -6.95 44.72
N PHE A 52 -32.62 -6.59 45.37
CA PHE A 52 -32.34 -6.99 46.74
C PHE A 52 -33.00 -6.03 47.73
N LYS A 53 -33.81 -6.57 48.65
CA LYS A 53 -34.37 -5.83 49.79
C LYS A 53 -33.24 -5.17 50.60
N LYS A 54 -33.32 -3.86 50.81
CA LYS A 54 -32.31 -3.06 51.52
C LYS A 54 -32.15 -3.57 52.96
N LYS A 55 -31.04 -4.27 53.22
CA LYS A 55 -30.61 -4.63 54.58
C LYS A 55 -30.12 -3.36 55.32
N PRO A 56 -30.29 -3.28 56.66
CA PRO A 56 -29.78 -2.16 57.45
C PRO A 56 -28.26 -2.04 57.31
N LYS A 57 -27.76 -0.80 57.19
CA LYS A 57 -26.33 -0.50 57.02
C LYS A 57 -25.58 -0.89 58.30
N THR A 58 -24.87 -2.00 58.29
CA THR A 58 -23.87 -2.32 59.31
C THR A 58 -22.67 -1.40 59.11
N GLN A 59 -22.29 -0.62 60.14
CA GLN A 59 -21.08 0.18 60.10
C GLN A 59 -19.86 -0.76 60.11
N LEU A 60 -18.94 -0.57 59.16
CA LEU A 60 -17.70 -1.32 59.10
C LEU A 60 -16.86 -1.04 60.35
N THR A 61 -16.40 -2.09 61.04
CA THR A 61 -15.51 -1.96 62.20
C THR A 61 -14.17 -1.34 61.78
N GLN A 62 -13.47 -0.70 62.74
CA GLN A 62 -12.20 -0.04 62.47
C GLN A 62 -11.13 -1.02 61.95
N ASP A 63 -11.07 -2.23 62.51
CA ASP A 63 -10.14 -3.29 62.07
C ASP A 63 -10.34 -3.66 60.60
N CYS A 64 -11.59 -3.76 60.15
CA CYS A 64 -11.89 -4.01 58.74
C CYS A 64 -11.39 -2.89 57.83
N ARG A 65 -11.47 -1.62 58.27
CA ARG A 65 -10.94 -0.48 57.49
C ARG A 65 -9.42 -0.54 57.38
N THR A 66 -8.73 -0.81 58.49
CA THR A 66 -7.26 -0.96 58.51
C THR A 66 -6.82 -2.08 57.57
N ASN A 67 -7.48 -3.25 57.60
CA ASN A 67 -7.16 -4.36 56.72
C ASN A 67 -7.41 -4.03 55.24
N ILE A 68 -8.49 -3.32 54.92
CA ILE A 68 -8.75 -2.87 53.55
C ILE A 68 -7.66 -1.93 53.06
N ASN A 69 -7.21 -1.00 53.91
CA ASN A 69 -6.13 -0.06 53.55
C ASN A 69 -4.82 -0.81 53.31
N LEU A 70 -4.41 -1.71 54.20
CA LEU A 70 -3.21 -2.53 54.05
C LEU A 70 -3.22 -3.36 52.76
N VAL A 71 -4.36 -4.00 52.45
CA VAL A 71 -4.50 -4.78 51.20
C VAL A 71 -4.46 -3.87 49.98
N SER A 72 -4.99 -2.65 50.07
CA SER A 72 -4.96 -1.67 48.98
C SER A 72 -3.56 -1.15 48.72
N GLU A 73 -2.80 -0.85 49.78
CA GLU A 73 -1.39 -0.46 49.71
C GLU A 73 -0.53 -1.57 49.09
N ALA A 74 -0.66 -2.81 49.57
CA ALA A 74 0.08 -3.95 49.01
C ALA A 74 -0.24 -4.20 47.52
N LYS A 75 -1.50 -3.98 47.10
CA LYS A 75 -1.88 -4.06 45.68
C LYS A 75 -1.23 -2.96 44.84
N LEU A 76 -1.15 -1.73 45.35
CA LEU A 76 -0.47 -0.63 44.67
C LEU A 76 1.03 -0.90 44.53
N GLU A 77 1.67 -1.42 45.58
CA GLU A 77 3.08 -1.83 45.52
C GLU A 77 3.32 -2.91 44.46
N LEU A 78 2.46 -3.93 44.40
CA LEU A 78 2.56 -4.98 43.38
C LEU A 78 2.41 -4.43 41.96
N ILE A 79 1.46 -3.51 41.73
CA ILE A 79 1.28 -2.86 40.42
C ILE A 79 2.53 -2.06 40.05
N ASN A 80 3.12 -1.32 40.99
CA ASN A 80 4.34 -0.55 40.75
C ASN A 80 5.52 -1.46 40.40
N ILE A 81 5.68 -2.59 41.08
CA ILE A 81 6.71 -3.58 40.75
C ILE A 81 6.50 -4.14 39.34
N GLN A 82 5.25 -4.47 38.97
CA GLN A 82 4.93 -4.96 37.63
C GLN A 82 5.27 -3.93 36.55
N ILE A 83 4.95 -2.65 36.77
CA ILE A 83 5.28 -1.55 35.85
C ILE A 83 6.80 -1.44 35.67
N GLU A 84 7.58 -1.46 36.76
CA GLU A 84 9.04 -1.37 36.68
C GLU A 84 9.66 -2.60 36.00
N CYS A 85 9.12 -3.80 36.24
CA CYS A 85 9.55 -5.01 35.51
C CYS A 85 9.34 -4.87 33.99
N VAL A 86 8.16 -4.43 33.56
CA VAL A 86 7.85 -4.23 32.13
C VAL A 86 8.76 -3.16 31.52
N LYS A 87 8.99 -2.07 32.24
CA LYS A 87 9.87 -0.98 31.81
C LYS A 87 11.32 -1.43 31.61
N GLU A 88 11.88 -2.21 32.55
CA GLU A 88 13.23 -2.75 32.39
C GLU A 88 13.31 -3.79 31.26
N GLU A 89 12.26 -4.59 31.04
CA GLU A 89 12.18 -5.50 29.88
C GLU A 89 12.23 -4.72 28.55
N HIS A 90 11.42 -3.67 28.40
CA HIS A 90 11.46 -2.81 27.22
C HIS A 90 12.82 -2.15 27.02
N LYS A 91 13.45 -1.69 28.10
CA LYS A 91 14.79 -1.10 28.07
C LYS A 91 15.86 -2.11 27.60
N MET A 92 15.79 -3.35 28.07
CA MET A 92 16.67 -4.43 27.59
C MET A 92 16.43 -4.73 26.10
N LYS A 93 15.16 -4.79 25.64
CA LYS A 93 14.83 -4.98 24.22
C LYS A 93 15.42 -3.86 23.36
N ILE A 94 15.24 -2.60 23.76
CA ILE A 94 15.81 -1.43 23.07
C ILE A 94 17.33 -1.53 22.99
N GLU A 95 18.02 -1.88 24.07
CA GLU A 95 19.48 -2.00 24.07
C GLU A 95 19.96 -3.16 23.18
N LYS A 96 19.25 -4.29 23.17
CA LYS A 96 19.51 -5.41 22.24
C LYS A 96 19.39 -4.95 20.78
N PHE A 97 18.37 -4.19 20.42
CA PHE A 97 18.23 -3.62 19.08
C PHE A 97 19.34 -2.63 18.73
N LYS A 98 19.75 -1.78 19.67
CA LYS A 98 20.90 -0.87 19.47
C LYS A 98 22.19 -1.65 19.23
N GLN A 99 22.44 -2.72 19.99
CA GLN A 99 23.61 -3.56 19.77
C GLN A 99 23.57 -4.26 18.41
N LYS A 100 22.41 -4.80 18.01
CA LYS A 100 22.24 -5.39 16.67
C LYS A 100 22.52 -4.37 15.57
N ALA A 101 22.06 -3.12 15.72
CA ALA A 101 22.34 -2.04 14.78
C ALA A 101 23.84 -1.68 14.70
N ARG A 102 24.54 -1.61 15.84
CA ARG A 102 26.00 -1.40 15.89
C ARG A 102 26.75 -2.51 15.15
N ASN A 103 26.41 -3.76 15.43
CA ASN A 103 27.04 -4.93 14.78
C ASN A 103 26.82 -4.91 13.26
N MET A 104 25.60 -4.59 12.80
CA MET A 104 25.28 -4.46 11.37
C MET A 104 26.10 -3.35 10.69
N GLU A 105 26.32 -2.23 11.38
CA GLU A 105 27.16 -1.14 10.86
C GLU A 105 28.63 -1.57 10.71
N GLU A 106 29.15 -2.36 11.67
CA GLU A 106 30.51 -2.91 11.61
C GLU A 106 30.69 -3.91 10.48
N ILE A 107 29.74 -4.84 10.31
CA ILE A 107 29.72 -5.80 9.20
C ILE A 107 29.75 -5.04 7.86
N TYR A 108 28.90 -4.02 7.70
CA TYR A 108 28.88 -3.20 6.49
C TYR A 108 30.22 -2.48 6.24
N LYS A 109 30.87 -1.96 7.29
CA LYS A 109 32.20 -1.34 7.18
C LYS A 109 33.27 -2.35 6.72
N LEU A 110 33.22 -3.58 7.20
CA LEU A 110 34.14 -4.65 6.81
C LEU A 110 33.93 -5.07 5.35
N GLU A 111 32.68 -5.30 4.94
CA GLU A 111 32.34 -5.62 3.54
C GLU A 111 32.82 -4.53 2.57
N MET A 112 32.68 -3.27 2.97
CA MET A 112 33.16 -2.15 2.15
C MET A 112 34.68 -2.11 2.02
N LYS A 113 35.43 -2.49 3.07
CA LYS A 113 36.88 -2.66 2.99
C LYS A 113 37.26 -3.84 2.10
N GLU A 114 36.57 -4.96 2.22
CA GLU A 114 36.80 -6.14 1.38
C GLU A 114 36.58 -5.83 -0.11
N ARG A 115 35.49 -5.13 -0.46
CA ARG A 115 35.21 -4.70 -1.84
C ARG A 115 36.30 -3.78 -2.39
N LYS A 116 36.82 -2.84 -1.57
CA LYS A 116 37.95 -1.98 -1.96
C LYS A 116 39.20 -2.79 -2.28
N ILE A 117 39.51 -3.78 -1.44
CA ILE A 117 40.67 -4.67 -1.64
C ILE A 117 40.49 -5.48 -2.93
N LYS A 118 39.31 -6.08 -3.17
CA LYS A 118 39.01 -6.81 -4.42
C LYS A 118 39.21 -5.94 -5.66
N ILE A 119 38.68 -4.71 -5.66
CA ILE A 119 38.89 -3.74 -6.75
C ILE A 119 40.39 -3.46 -6.96
N ALA A 120 41.17 -3.28 -5.89
CA ALA A 120 42.60 -3.01 -6.00
C ALA A 120 43.38 -4.20 -6.59
N ILE A 121 43.05 -5.44 -6.18
CA ILE A 121 43.64 -6.67 -6.72
C ILE A 121 43.35 -6.79 -8.22
N LEU A 122 42.09 -6.61 -8.64
CA LEU A 122 41.68 -6.69 -10.05
C LEU A 122 42.39 -5.65 -10.92
N LYS A 123 42.52 -4.41 -10.42
CA LYS A 123 43.28 -3.37 -11.11
C LYS A 123 44.75 -3.75 -11.30
N LYS A 124 45.39 -4.29 -10.26
CA LYS A 124 46.78 -4.76 -10.33
C LYS A 124 46.93 -5.91 -11.34
N HIS A 125 46.00 -6.86 -11.35
CA HIS A 125 45.99 -7.97 -12.30
C HIS A 125 45.83 -7.49 -13.75
N ASN A 126 44.93 -6.53 -13.99
CA ASN A 126 44.72 -5.96 -15.33
C ASN A 126 46.00 -5.26 -15.85
N ILE A 127 46.69 -4.49 -14.99
CA ILE A 127 47.99 -3.88 -15.36
C ILE A 127 49.02 -4.96 -15.71
N GLN A 128 49.12 -6.03 -14.91
CA GLN A 128 50.03 -7.15 -15.20
C GLN A 128 49.68 -7.84 -16.52
N ASN A 129 48.40 -8.09 -16.78
CA ASN A 129 47.94 -8.68 -18.04
C ASN A 129 48.25 -7.78 -19.24
N GLN A 130 48.07 -6.46 -19.12
CA GLN A 130 48.47 -5.51 -20.17
C GLN A 130 49.97 -5.61 -20.47
N THR A 131 50.83 -5.71 -19.45
CA THR A 131 52.27 -5.91 -19.68
C THR A 131 52.55 -7.24 -20.41
N LYS A 132 51.90 -8.34 -20.02
CA LYS A 132 52.04 -9.65 -20.70
C LYS A 132 51.54 -9.64 -22.15
N ILE A 133 50.46 -8.91 -22.45
CA ILE A 133 49.92 -8.79 -23.83
C ILE A 133 50.96 -8.20 -24.79
N THR A 134 51.84 -7.30 -24.31
CA THR A 134 52.86 -6.69 -25.17
C THR A 134 53.93 -7.70 -25.63
N SER A 135 54.25 -8.71 -24.80
CA SER A 135 55.31 -9.70 -25.04
C SER A 135 54.83 -11.09 -25.49
N SER A 136 53.52 -11.35 -25.51
CA SER A 136 52.95 -12.70 -25.72
C SER A 136 52.63 -13.06 -27.18
N SER A 137 52.35 -14.34 -27.41
CA SER A 137 51.93 -14.88 -28.71
C SER A 137 50.50 -14.48 -29.10
N ARG A 138 50.13 -14.58 -30.39
CA ARG A 138 48.82 -14.12 -30.90
C ARG A 138 47.61 -14.81 -30.23
N THR A 139 47.72 -16.10 -29.92
CA THR A 139 46.65 -16.88 -29.26
C THR A 139 46.50 -16.49 -27.79
N GLU A 140 47.62 -16.29 -27.09
CA GLU A 140 47.67 -15.86 -25.70
C GLU A 140 47.13 -14.44 -25.51
N LYS A 141 47.44 -13.52 -26.45
CA LYS A 141 46.86 -12.16 -26.46
C LYS A 141 45.33 -12.16 -26.49
N LYS A 142 44.69 -13.07 -27.24
CA LYS A 142 43.22 -13.15 -27.31
C LYS A 142 42.60 -13.56 -25.97
N TRP A 143 43.19 -14.54 -25.29
CA TRP A 143 42.74 -14.99 -23.97
C TRP A 143 42.87 -13.89 -22.92
N LEU A 144 44.05 -13.25 -22.84
CA LEU A 144 44.31 -12.15 -21.91
C LEU A 144 43.38 -10.95 -22.15
N LEU A 145 43.02 -10.66 -23.41
CA LEU A 145 42.06 -9.59 -23.74
C LEU A 145 40.65 -9.91 -23.23
N LYS A 146 40.18 -11.15 -23.39
CA LYS A 146 38.86 -11.58 -22.90
C LYS A 146 38.78 -11.52 -21.38
N GLU A 147 39.84 -11.96 -20.70
CA GLU A 147 39.95 -11.88 -19.24
C GLU A 147 39.94 -10.42 -18.73
N ASN A 148 40.64 -9.52 -19.41
CA ASN A 148 40.65 -8.09 -19.06
C ASN A 148 39.26 -7.45 -19.18
N LEU A 149 38.49 -7.78 -20.23
CA LEU A 149 37.11 -7.29 -20.38
C LEU A 149 36.20 -7.78 -19.25
N LEU A 150 36.32 -9.04 -18.85
CA LEU A 150 35.55 -9.59 -17.74
C LEU A 150 35.90 -8.89 -16.41
N ASN A 151 37.19 -8.70 -16.15
CA ASN A 151 37.67 -8.00 -14.95
C ASN A 151 37.22 -6.53 -14.92
N GLU A 152 37.15 -5.87 -16.07
CA GLU A 152 36.64 -4.50 -16.17
C GLU A 152 35.14 -4.43 -15.86
N ALA A 153 34.33 -5.32 -16.44
CA ALA A 153 32.90 -5.40 -16.15
C ALA A 153 32.63 -5.64 -14.65
N LEU A 154 33.37 -6.57 -14.04
CA LEU A 154 33.25 -6.86 -12.61
C LEU A 154 33.67 -5.66 -11.74
N THR A 155 34.70 -4.92 -12.17
CA THR A 155 35.14 -3.69 -11.49
C THR A 155 34.09 -2.59 -11.55
N GLN A 156 33.41 -2.43 -12.70
CA GLN A 156 32.33 -1.45 -12.85
C GLN A 156 31.15 -1.76 -11.93
N GLU A 157 30.74 -3.03 -11.84
CA GLU A 157 29.62 -3.44 -10.99
C GLU A 157 29.94 -3.26 -9.49
N LEU A 158 31.13 -3.69 -9.05
CA LEU A 158 31.59 -3.45 -7.68
C LEU A 158 31.66 -1.95 -7.35
N THR A 159 32.08 -1.12 -8.31
CA THR A 159 32.13 0.34 -8.14
C THR A 159 30.72 0.94 -8.02
N ARG A 160 29.76 0.46 -8.82
CA ARG A 160 28.35 0.87 -8.75
C ARG A 160 27.76 0.55 -7.39
N LEU A 161 27.97 -0.67 -6.89
CA LEU A 161 27.52 -1.10 -5.57
C LEU A 161 28.18 -0.28 -4.45
N TYR A 162 29.48 -0.02 -4.55
CA TYR A 162 30.22 0.80 -3.59
C TYR A 162 29.70 2.26 -3.54
N LYS A 163 29.36 2.85 -4.69
CA LYS A 163 28.84 4.23 -4.75
C LYS A 163 27.40 4.35 -4.24
N THR A 164 26.56 3.37 -4.54
CA THR A 164 25.12 3.43 -4.21
C THR A 164 24.82 2.93 -2.80
N GLY A 165 25.57 1.96 -2.27
CA GLY A 165 25.36 1.37 -0.95
C GLY A 165 25.24 2.39 0.19
N PRO A 166 26.21 3.31 0.38
CA PRO A 166 26.15 4.27 1.48
C PRO A 166 24.93 5.19 1.43
N LYS A 167 24.45 5.50 0.22
CA LYS A 167 23.25 6.32 0.02
C LYS A 167 21.99 5.60 0.53
N TRP A 168 21.89 4.29 0.28
CA TRP A 168 20.79 3.46 0.77
C TRP A 168 20.85 3.24 2.28
N VAL A 169 22.04 2.94 2.83
CA VAL A 169 22.23 2.80 4.29
C VAL A 169 21.86 4.09 5.02
N LYS A 170 22.33 5.25 4.54
CA LYS A 170 21.98 6.56 5.12
C LYS A 170 20.49 6.87 5.00
N ARG A 171 19.84 6.43 3.93
CA ARG A 171 18.40 6.61 3.76
C ARG A 171 17.61 5.73 4.73
N TYR A 172 18.02 4.47 4.89
CA TYR A 172 17.38 3.54 5.81
C TYR A 172 17.53 3.99 7.27
N SER A 173 18.68 4.54 7.66
CA SER A 173 18.84 5.03 9.04
C SER A 173 17.85 6.14 9.41
N VAL A 174 17.45 6.97 8.43
CA VAL A 174 16.48 8.07 8.61
C VAL A 174 15.04 7.59 8.47
N VAL A 175 14.73 6.85 7.39
CA VAL A 175 13.34 6.53 7.00
C VAL A 175 12.89 5.18 7.58
N LYS A 176 13.82 4.33 8.03
CA LYS A 176 13.58 2.94 8.44
C LYS A 176 12.86 2.08 7.39
N ASN A 177 12.84 2.56 6.14
CA ASN A 177 12.29 1.86 4.99
C ASN A 177 13.22 2.05 3.76
N VAL A 178 13.41 0.97 2.99
CA VAL A 178 14.20 0.92 1.75
C VAL A 178 13.33 1.14 0.50
N ASP A 179 12.00 1.06 0.64
CA ASP A 179 11.06 1.18 -0.47
C ASP A 179 11.13 2.54 -1.19
N ASP A 180 10.62 2.55 -2.42
CA ASP A 180 10.38 3.80 -3.12
C ASP A 180 9.47 4.70 -2.28
N LEU A 181 9.86 5.98 -2.16
CA LEU A 181 9.04 6.97 -1.47
C LEU A 181 7.61 6.89 -2.05
N PRO A 182 6.56 6.99 -1.23
CA PRO A 182 5.18 6.93 -1.73
C PRO A 182 4.89 7.98 -2.82
N ASP A 183 5.69 9.05 -2.86
CA ASP A 183 5.59 10.13 -3.84
C ASP A 183 6.48 9.96 -5.09
N ARG A 184 7.35 8.95 -5.17
CA ARG A 184 8.20 8.72 -6.35
C ARG A 184 7.40 8.04 -7.45
N GLY A 185 7.01 8.82 -8.45
CA GLY A 185 6.38 8.34 -9.68
C GLY A 185 5.00 8.93 -9.94
N SER A 186 4.37 9.55 -8.93
CA SER A 186 3.15 10.33 -9.18
C SER A 186 3.53 11.73 -9.66
N LEU A 187 3.77 11.87 -10.97
CA LEU A 187 3.61 13.16 -11.65
C LEU A 187 2.12 13.51 -11.59
N GLN A 188 1.66 13.94 -10.41
CA GLN A 188 0.32 14.49 -10.27
C GLN A 188 0.31 15.75 -11.12
N LYS A 189 -0.31 15.65 -12.29
CA LYS A 189 -0.48 16.78 -13.21
C LYS A 189 -1.40 17.85 -12.60
N THR A 190 -2.07 17.57 -11.49
CA THR A 190 -2.93 18.50 -10.76
C THR A 190 -2.31 18.89 -9.43
N SER A 191 -2.48 20.16 -9.08
CA SER A 191 -2.17 20.68 -7.77
C SER A 191 -3.22 20.23 -6.73
N LYS A 192 -2.84 20.18 -5.45
CA LYS A 192 -3.77 19.90 -4.34
C LYS A 192 -4.98 20.84 -4.34
N LYS A 193 -4.83 22.09 -4.82
CA LYS A 193 -5.92 23.07 -4.94
C LYS A 193 -6.92 22.67 -6.02
N GLU A 194 -6.44 22.22 -7.18
CA GLU A 194 -7.30 21.74 -8.27
C GLU A 194 -8.05 20.47 -7.88
N ASP A 195 -7.39 19.54 -7.19
CA ASP A 195 -8.03 18.30 -6.72
C ASP A 195 -9.18 18.61 -5.75
N ARG A 196 -8.99 19.53 -4.80
CA ARG A 196 -10.08 20.01 -3.92
C ARG A 196 -11.23 20.63 -4.71
N LEU A 197 -10.94 21.42 -5.75
CA LEU A 197 -11.97 22.02 -6.60
C LEU A 197 -12.75 20.97 -7.41
N ILE A 198 -12.07 19.91 -7.88
CA ILE A 198 -12.72 18.77 -8.54
C ILE A 198 -13.71 18.11 -7.58
N LEU A 199 -13.26 17.71 -6.39
CA LEU A 199 -14.11 17.04 -5.40
C LEU A 199 -15.32 17.92 -5.01
N ALA A 200 -15.08 19.19 -4.67
CA ALA A 200 -16.13 20.12 -4.27
C ALA A 200 -17.22 20.35 -5.34
N VAL A 201 -16.90 20.23 -6.63
CA VAL A 201 -17.89 20.37 -7.71
C VAL A 201 -18.85 19.17 -7.77
N PHE A 202 -18.36 17.96 -7.50
CA PHE A 202 -19.16 16.74 -7.53
C PHE A 202 -19.85 16.43 -6.20
N GLU A 203 -19.25 16.79 -5.07
CA GLU A 203 -19.91 16.71 -3.75
C GLU A 203 -21.16 17.60 -3.69
N ARG A 204 -21.09 18.81 -4.26
CA ARG A 204 -22.25 19.71 -4.34
C ARG A 204 -23.36 19.20 -5.26
N ASN A 205 -22.99 18.44 -6.29
CA ASN A 205 -23.93 17.94 -7.30
C ASN A 205 -23.56 16.51 -7.74
N PRO A 206 -23.94 15.46 -6.97
CA PRO A 206 -23.58 14.08 -7.28
C PRO A 206 -24.15 13.56 -8.61
N SER A 207 -25.22 14.19 -9.10
CA SER A 207 -25.86 13.87 -10.39
C SER A 207 -25.14 14.47 -11.61
N LEU A 208 -24.08 15.26 -11.39
CA LEU A 208 -23.34 15.93 -12.44
C LEU A 208 -22.56 14.91 -13.30
N SER A 209 -22.65 15.07 -14.62
CA SER A 209 -21.88 14.25 -15.55
C SER A 209 -20.42 14.69 -15.59
N LEU A 210 -19.49 13.77 -15.95
CA LEU A 210 -18.07 14.11 -16.10
C LEU A 210 -17.84 15.28 -17.07
N ARG A 211 -18.59 15.33 -18.19
CA ARG A 211 -18.51 16.44 -19.17
C ARG A 211 -19.05 17.75 -18.59
N GLY A 212 -20.18 17.69 -17.87
CA GLY A 212 -20.74 18.84 -17.16
C GLY A 212 -19.75 19.42 -16.14
N GLY A 213 -19.17 18.55 -15.30
CA GLY A 213 -18.11 18.95 -14.37
C GLY A 213 -16.88 19.53 -15.06
N GLN A 214 -16.53 19.08 -16.27
CA GLN A 214 -15.45 19.69 -17.06
C GLN A 214 -15.74 21.15 -17.40
N SER A 215 -16.97 21.42 -17.87
CA SER A 215 -17.39 22.78 -18.23
C SER A 215 -17.37 23.69 -17.01
N THR A 216 -17.88 23.21 -15.86
CA THR A 216 -17.85 23.94 -14.59
C THR A 216 -16.43 24.23 -14.10
N LEU A 217 -15.52 23.25 -14.19
CA LEU A 217 -14.11 23.43 -13.80
C LEU A 217 -13.37 24.38 -14.74
N ARG A 218 -13.62 24.30 -16.05
CA ARG A 218 -13.07 25.23 -17.05
C ARG A 218 -13.52 26.66 -16.80
N LYS A 219 -14.77 26.89 -16.41
CA LYS A 219 -15.27 28.21 -15.98
C LYS A 219 -14.54 28.75 -14.73
N LYS A 220 -14.02 27.86 -13.88
CA LYS A 220 -13.19 28.19 -12.71
C LYS A 220 -11.68 28.24 -13.01
N GLY A 221 -11.28 28.19 -14.29
CA GLY A 221 -9.87 28.23 -14.69
C GLY A 221 -9.10 26.90 -14.56
N VAL A 222 -9.77 25.78 -14.27
CA VAL A 222 -9.14 24.46 -14.08
C VAL A 222 -9.37 23.59 -15.32
N GLN A 223 -8.32 23.37 -16.12
CA GLN A 223 -8.38 22.57 -17.34
C GLN A 223 -7.95 21.12 -17.08
N VAL A 224 -8.92 20.25 -16.79
CA VAL A 224 -8.67 18.83 -16.49
C VAL A 224 -9.39 17.89 -17.46
N SER A 225 -8.73 16.80 -17.84
CA SER A 225 -9.32 15.76 -18.70
C SER A 225 -10.42 14.98 -17.96
N CYS A 226 -11.33 14.38 -18.71
CA CYS A 226 -12.39 13.54 -18.12
C CYS A 226 -11.83 12.33 -17.34
N ASP A 227 -10.78 11.70 -17.84
CA ASP A 227 -10.19 10.52 -17.20
C ASP A 227 -9.46 10.85 -15.90
N LEU A 228 -8.83 12.03 -15.82
CA LEU A 228 -8.20 12.48 -14.58
C LEU A 228 -9.23 12.69 -13.47
N LYS A 229 -10.34 13.37 -13.77
CA LYS A 229 -11.44 13.52 -12.81
C LYS A 229 -12.02 12.17 -12.40
N ARG A 230 -12.23 11.26 -13.36
CA ARG A 230 -12.72 9.90 -13.05
C ARG A 230 -11.82 9.22 -12.03
N ARG A 231 -10.50 9.19 -12.27
CA ARG A 231 -9.53 8.60 -11.33
C ARG A 231 -9.56 9.28 -9.97
N ARG A 232 -9.60 10.61 -9.92
CA ARG A 232 -9.67 11.36 -8.65
C ARG A 232 -10.95 11.12 -7.87
N LEU A 233 -12.10 11.10 -8.55
CA LEU A 233 -13.39 10.83 -7.91
C LEU A 233 -13.45 9.40 -7.37
N MET A 234 -12.96 8.40 -8.13
CA MET A 234 -12.89 7.01 -7.67
C MET A 234 -11.92 6.84 -6.49
N ALA A 235 -10.77 7.51 -6.49
CA ALA A 235 -9.81 7.44 -5.39
C ALA A 235 -10.32 8.08 -4.07
N ASN A 236 -11.40 8.86 -4.12
CA ASN A 236 -12.00 9.51 -2.95
C ASN A 236 -13.46 9.06 -2.74
N ASP A 237 -13.90 7.97 -3.38
CA ASP A 237 -15.26 7.43 -3.30
C ASP A 237 -16.41 8.44 -3.58
N VAL A 238 -16.15 9.46 -4.40
CA VAL A 238 -17.15 10.47 -4.77
C VAL A 238 -17.99 9.98 -5.95
N LYS A 239 -19.30 9.89 -5.73
CA LYS A 239 -20.27 9.49 -6.77
C LYS A 239 -20.36 10.53 -7.88
N TYR A 240 -20.50 10.05 -9.12
CA TYR A 240 -20.75 10.88 -10.29
C TYR A 240 -21.66 10.16 -11.27
N ARG A 241 -22.36 10.90 -12.11
CA ARG A 241 -23.17 10.30 -13.18
C ARG A 241 -22.26 9.94 -14.36
N SER A 242 -22.16 8.65 -14.66
CA SER A 242 -21.52 8.22 -15.90
C SER A 242 -22.28 8.83 -17.08
N THR A 243 -21.57 9.34 -18.08
CA THR A 243 -22.22 9.70 -19.35
C THR A 243 -22.73 8.41 -19.97
N VAL A 244 -24.01 8.12 -19.77
CA VAL A 244 -24.71 7.07 -20.50
C VAL A 244 -24.48 7.37 -21.96
N LYS A 245 -23.77 6.48 -22.67
CA LYS A 245 -23.69 6.58 -24.13
C LYS A 245 -25.13 6.47 -24.60
N LYS A 246 -25.72 7.57 -25.07
CA LYS A 246 -26.99 7.51 -25.79
C LYS A 246 -26.75 6.47 -26.88
N PRO A 247 -27.51 5.36 -26.95
CA PRO A 247 -27.36 4.45 -28.07
C PRO A 247 -27.53 5.32 -29.31
N LEU A 248 -26.51 5.31 -30.18
CA LEU A 248 -26.56 6.00 -31.46
C LEU A 248 -27.60 5.25 -32.29
N LEU A 249 -28.86 5.57 -32.03
CA LEU A 249 -29.98 5.09 -32.81
C LEU A 249 -29.81 5.80 -34.14
N SER A 250 -29.43 5.04 -35.18
CA SER A 250 -29.44 5.56 -36.54
C SER A 250 -30.83 6.09 -36.87
N GLU A 251 -30.92 7.04 -37.80
CA GLU A 251 -32.22 7.56 -38.25
C GLU A 251 -33.17 6.43 -38.66
N LYS A 252 -32.64 5.37 -39.27
CA LYS A 252 -33.38 4.14 -39.59
C LYS A 252 -33.95 3.44 -38.34
N HIS A 253 -33.20 3.37 -37.24
CA HIS A 253 -33.70 2.79 -36.00
C HIS A 253 -34.75 3.69 -35.32
N VAL A 254 -34.56 5.01 -35.38
CA VAL A 254 -35.56 5.98 -34.89
C VAL A 254 -36.86 5.84 -35.71
N ALA A 255 -36.76 5.82 -37.03
CA ALA A 255 -37.88 5.62 -37.94
C ALA A 255 -38.58 4.28 -37.68
N ASN A 256 -37.84 3.18 -37.52
CA ASN A 256 -38.42 1.88 -37.18
C ASN A 256 -39.16 1.87 -35.84
N ARG A 257 -38.66 2.59 -34.82
CA ARG A 257 -39.38 2.74 -33.55
C ARG A 257 -40.66 3.55 -33.70
N LEU A 258 -40.65 4.63 -34.47
CA LEU A 258 -41.84 5.42 -34.77
C LEU A 258 -42.86 4.61 -35.60
N LEU A 259 -42.39 3.80 -36.54
CA LEU A 259 -43.22 2.88 -37.33
C LEU A 259 -43.83 1.77 -36.46
N GLY A 260 -43.09 1.26 -35.48
CA GLY A 260 -43.63 0.34 -34.48
C GLY A 260 -44.75 0.96 -33.65
N LEU A 261 -44.56 2.20 -33.19
CA LEU A 261 -45.57 2.92 -32.40
C LEU A 261 -46.83 3.22 -33.21
N THR A 262 -46.70 3.63 -34.47
CA THR A 262 -47.86 3.87 -35.35
C THR A 262 -48.66 2.60 -35.61
N LYS A 263 -48.00 1.45 -35.82
CA LYS A 263 -48.67 0.14 -35.94
C LYS A 263 -49.46 -0.23 -34.69
N ILE A 264 -48.91 0.00 -33.50
CA ILE A 264 -49.60 -0.25 -32.23
C ILE A 264 -50.84 0.64 -32.11
N TRP A 265 -50.71 1.93 -32.43
CA TRP A 265 -51.84 2.87 -32.41
C TRP A 265 -52.95 2.50 -33.40
N THR A 266 -52.60 2.07 -34.63
CA THR A 266 -53.60 1.60 -35.60
C THR A 266 -54.32 0.34 -35.12
N ALA A 267 -53.60 -0.60 -34.48
CA ALA A 267 -54.23 -1.80 -33.93
C ALA A 267 -55.23 -1.43 -32.82
N ILE A 268 -54.83 -0.57 -31.88
CA ILE A 268 -55.72 -0.07 -30.81
C ILE A 268 -56.95 0.64 -31.40
N GLY A 269 -56.75 1.49 -32.41
CA GLY A 269 -57.86 2.20 -33.09
C GLY A 269 -58.84 1.25 -33.77
N THR A 270 -58.35 0.23 -34.50
CA THR A 270 -59.22 -0.77 -35.14
C THR A 270 -60.00 -1.59 -34.11
N MET A 271 -59.37 -2.00 -33.00
CA MET A 271 -60.08 -2.69 -31.93
C MET A 271 -61.16 -1.80 -31.31
N SER A 272 -60.90 -0.50 -31.12
CA SER A 272 -61.89 0.45 -30.63
C SER A 272 -63.09 0.58 -31.58
N PHE A 273 -62.86 0.60 -32.90
CA PHE A 273 -63.91 0.64 -33.93
C PHE A 273 -64.76 -0.64 -33.95
N PHE A 274 -64.14 -1.82 -33.81
CA PHE A 274 -64.87 -3.09 -33.70
C PHE A 274 -65.73 -3.15 -32.43
N LEU A 275 -65.22 -2.66 -31.30
CA LEU A 275 -66.00 -2.56 -30.06
C LEU A 275 -67.20 -1.61 -30.21
N THR A 276 -67.05 -0.47 -30.90
CA THR A 276 -68.19 0.43 -31.14
C THR A 276 -69.21 -0.21 -32.08
N ARG A 277 -68.79 -0.91 -33.12
CA ARG A 277 -69.72 -1.59 -34.04
C ARG A 277 -70.45 -2.76 -33.38
N LEU A 278 -69.81 -3.48 -32.46
CA LEU A 278 -70.44 -4.54 -31.67
C LEU A 278 -71.50 -3.97 -30.70
N LEU A 279 -71.23 -2.81 -30.10
CA LEU A 279 -72.14 -2.19 -29.12
C LEU A 279 -73.32 -1.45 -29.76
N PHE A 280 -73.17 -0.92 -30.99
CA PHE A 280 -74.21 -0.10 -31.64
C PHE A 280 -74.84 -0.73 -32.89
N GLY A 281 -74.32 -1.85 -33.39
CA GLY A 281 -74.80 -2.49 -34.63
C GLY A 281 -76.12 -3.26 -34.52
N HIS A 282 -76.71 -3.38 -33.34
CA HIS A 282 -77.94 -4.17 -33.12
C HIS A 282 -79.25 -3.35 -33.20
N THR A 283 -79.20 -2.06 -33.56
CA THR A 283 -80.39 -1.17 -33.56
C THR A 283 -80.92 -0.77 -34.93
N LEU A 284 -80.41 -1.35 -36.02
CA LEU A 284 -80.93 -1.13 -37.38
C LEU A 284 -81.13 -2.47 -38.10
N LEU A 285 -82.15 -3.20 -37.67
CA LEU A 285 -82.85 -4.22 -38.45
C LEU A 285 -84.30 -4.27 -37.98
#